data_AF-A0A3M1F518-F1
#
_entry.id   AF-A0A3M1F518-F1
#
_cell.length_a   1.000
_cell.length_b   1.000
_cell.length_c   1.000
_cell.angle_alpha   90.00
_cell.angle_beta   90.00
_cell.angle_gamma   90.00
#
_symmetry.space_group_name_H-M   'P 1'
#
loop_
_entity.id
_entity.type
_entity.pdbx_description
1 polymer ?
#
loop_
_entity_poly.entity_id
_entity_poly.type
_entity_poly.pdbx_seq_one_letter_code
_entity_poly.pdbx_strand_id
1 'polypeptide(L)'
;SERDEGNAKILGLAHRGASIAMFKRTIQEVASLLAPPRLIEQTTLDHEFGHLIGLVNSGIGMVTPHEDPDHPAHDVNPHCIMYFANNGSNVISILETGEIPFFDDNCLRDIAAAGGRDLLAAGSGGERRSP
;
A
#
# COMPACT_ATOMS: atom_id res chain seq x y z
N SER A 1 10.15 8.99 -4.94
CA SER A 1 10.19 8.52 -6.33
C SER A 1 11.19 7.38 -6.41
N GLU A 2 10.71 6.15 -6.44
CA GLU A 2 11.59 4.99 -6.60
C GLU A 2 12.23 5.03 -7.99
N ARG A 3 13.55 4.92 -8.03
CA ARG A 3 14.34 4.78 -9.25
C ARG A 3 14.79 3.33 -9.30
N ASP A 4 14.71 2.72 -10.48
CA ASP A 4 15.09 1.34 -10.75
C ASP A 4 16.43 0.97 -10.10
N GLU A 5 16.39 0.08 -9.11
CA GLU A 5 17.57 -0.67 -8.67
C GLU A 5 17.23 -2.17 -8.73
N GLY A 6 17.97 -2.91 -9.56
CA GLY A 6 18.04 -4.37 -9.56
C GLY A 6 16.73 -5.13 -9.80
N ASN A 7 16.33 -5.35 -11.06
CA ASN A 7 15.20 -6.22 -11.48
C ASN A 7 13.81 -5.87 -10.86
N ALA A 8 13.72 -4.88 -9.98
CA ALA A 8 12.49 -4.32 -9.49
C ALA A 8 11.73 -3.68 -10.67
N LYS A 9 10.44 -3.97 -10.74
CA LYS A 9 9.56 -3.47 -11.80
C LYS A 9 8.63 -2.43 -11.20
N ILE A 10 8.70 -1.19 -11.68
CA ILE A 10 7.77 -0.14 -11.26
C ILE A 10 6.38 -0.45 -11.81
N LEU A 11 5.40 -0.69 -10.92
CA LEU A 11 4.01 -0.99 -11.27
C LEU A 11 3.14 0.27 -11.29
N GLY A 12 3.44 1.21 -10.40
CA GLY A 12 2.72 2.47 -10.22
C GLY A 12 3.66 3.63 -9.86
N LEU A 13 3.12 4.85 -9.85
CA LEU A 13 3.81 6.02 -9.33
C LEU A 13 2.79 7.11 -8.92
N ALA A 14 2.84 7.51 -7.65
CA ALA A 14 2.27 8.76 -7.18
C ALA A 14 3.06 9.95 -7.74
N HIS A 15 2.51 10.62 -8.74
CA HIS A 15 3.14 11.71 -9.46
C HIS A 15 2.72 13.07 -8.89
N ARG A 16 3.71 13.80 -8.36
CA ARG A 16 3.59 15.20 -7.90
C ARG A 16 2.49 15.45 -6.86
N GLY A 17 2.11 14.43 -6.09
CA GLY A 17 1.06 14.56 -5.07
C GLY A 17 -0.33 14.89 -5.63
N ALA A 18 -0.57 14.64 -6.92
CA ALA A 18 -1.84 14.97 -7.56
C ALA A 18 -2.37 13.90 -8.53
N SER A 19 -1.53 12.98 -9.00
CA SER A 19 -1.95 11.93 -9.91
C SER A 19 -1.25 10.60 -9.63
N ILE A 20 -1.85 9.50 -10.09
CA ILE A 20 -1.25 8.17 -10.05
C ILE A 20 -1.07 7.71 -11.50
N ALA A 21 0.14 7.27 -11.85
CA ALA A 21 0.44 6.62 -13.12
C ALA A 21 0.54 5.11 -12.91
N MET A 22 -0.10 4.31 -13.77
CA MET A 22 -0.11 2.85 -13.70
C MET A 22 0.51 2.23 -14.96
N PHE A 23 1.45 1.31 -14.79
CA PHE A 23 2.17 0.69 -15.91
C PHE A 23 1.56 -0.66 -16.28
N LYS A 24 0.43 -0.64 -17.00
CA LYS A 24 -0.36 -1.85 -17.34
C LYS A 24 0.44 -2.99 -17.97
N ARG A 25 1.40 -2.68 -18.85
CA ARG A 25 2.23 -3.72 -19.47
C ARG A 25 3.08 -4.46 -18.43
N THR A 26 3.70 -3.72 -17.53
CA THR A 26 4.48 -4.26 -16.41
C THR A 26 3.59 -5.10 -15.49
N ILE A 27 2.39 -4.61 -15.17
CA ILE A 27 1.41 -5.33 -14.35
C ILE A 27 0.99 -6.65 -15.02
N GLN A 28 0.74 -6.65 -16.33
CA GLN A 28 0.41 -7.87 -17.09
C GLN A 28 1.57 -8.88 -17.09
N GLU A 29 2.81 -8.41 -17.24
CA GLU A 29 4.01 -9.25 -17.20
C GLU A 29 4.18 -9.91 -15.82
N VAL A 30 3.97 -9.17 -14.72
CA VAL A 30 4.04 -9.70 -13.34
C VAL A 30 2.86 -10.61 -13.00
N ALA A 31 1.65 -10.26 -13.45
CA ALA A 31 0.45 -11.03 -13.19
C ALA A 31 0.45 -12.43 -13.82
N SER A 32 1.10 -12.58 -14.97
CA SER A 32 1.13 -13.83 -15.73
C SER A 32 1.69 -15.04 -14.98
N LEU A 33 2.35 -14.83 -13.83
CA LEU A 33 2.97 -15.87 -13.00
C LEU A 33 2.37 -15.99 -11.59
N LEU A 34 1.68 -14.96 -11.08
CA LEU A 34 1.48 -14.79 -9.63
C LEU A 34 0.06 -14.44 -9.18
N ALA A 35 -0.83 -13.92 -10.02
CA ALA A 35 -2.24 -13.61 -9.64
C ALA A 35 -3.06 -13.04 -10.81
N PRO A 36 -4.40 -12.92 -10.65
CA PRO A 36 -5.20 -12.15 -11.59
C PRO A 36 -4.69 -10.70 -11.75
N PRO A 37 -4.52 -10.18 -12.98
CA PRO A 37 -4.02 -8.82 -13.21
C PRO A 37 -4.78 -7.72 -12.46
N ARG A 38 -6.10 -7.88 -12.30
CA ARG A 38 -6.95 -6.92 -11.57
C ARG A 38 -6.52 -6.75 -10.11
N LEU A 39 -6.07 -7.83 -9.48
CA LEU A 39 -5.64 -7.81 -8.09
C LEU A 39 -4.32 -7.04 -7.93
N ILE A 40 -3.40 -7.25 -8.86
CA ILE A 40 -2.13 -6.50 -8.91
C ILE A 40 -2.40 -5.02 -9.21
N GLU A 41 -3.31 -4.73 -10.15
CA GLU A 41 -3.74 -3.35 -10.43
C GLU A 41 -4.33 -2.68 -9.18
N GLN A 42 -5.21 -3.37 -8.45
CA GLN A 42 -5.87 -2.82 -7.26
C GLN A 42 -4.86 -2.56 -6.13
N THR A 43 -4.04 -3.55 -5.80
CA THR A 43 -3.02 -3.42 -4.74
C THR A 43 -1.97 -2.35 -5.03
N THR A 44 -1.56 -2.24 -6.30
CA THR A 44 -0.67 -1.14 -6.73
C THR A 44 -1.37 0.20 -6.57
N LEU A 45 -2.62 0.32 -7.02
CA LEU A 45 -3.38 1.56 -6.91
C LEU A 45 -3.56 2.00 -5.46
N ASP A 46 -3.90 1.08 -4.55
CA ASP A 46 -4.12 1.38 -3.13
C ASP A 46 -2.83 1.85 -2.44
N HIS A 47 -1.68 1.27 -2.81
CA HIS A 47 -0.36 1.69 -2.34
C HIS A 47 0.02 3.09 -2.84
N GLU A 48 -0.10 3.33 -4.15
CA GLU A 48 0.17 4.66 -4.71
C GLU A 48 -0.81 5.72 -4.18
N PHE A 49 -2.03 5.31 -3.85
CA PHE A 49 -2.98 6.18 -3.18
C PHE A 49 -2.51 6.55 -1.77
N GLY A 50 -1.91 5.62 -1.03
CA GLY A 50 -1.28 5.90 0.25
C GLY A 50 -0.18 6.95 0.15
N HIS A 51 0.71 6.83 -0.84
CA HIS A 51 1.69 7.88 -1.14
C HIS A 51 1.03 9.21 -1.54
N LEU A 52 -0.04 9.17 -2.35
CA LEU A 52 -0.75 10.36 -2.79
C LEU A 52 -1.32 11.16 -1.61
N ILE A 53 -1.83 10.48 -0.58
CA ILE A 53 -2.34 11.13 0.64
C ILE A 53 -1.24 11.40 1.68
N GLY A 54 0.01 11.06 1.37
CA GLY A 54 1.19 11.41 2.16
C GLY A 54 1.53 10.46 3.31
N LEU A 55 1.02 9.22 3.29
CA LEU A 55 1.29 8.24 4.35
C LEU A 55 2.77 7.93 4.49
N VAL A 56 3.14 7.45 5.69
CA VAL A 56 4.50 7.04 6.06
C VAL A 56 5.50 8.17 5.81
N ASN A 57 5.41 9.21 6.64
CA ASN A 57 6.39 10.31 6.67
C ASN A 57 6.59 11.04 5.31
N SER A 58 5.61 10.94 4.39
CA SER A 58 5.68 11.49 3.02
C SER A 58 4.80 12.72 2.80
N GLY A 59 4.21 13.26 3.85
CA GLY A 59 3.38 14.46 3.80
C GLY A 59 2.55 14.63 5.06
N ILE A 60 1.92 13.54 5.51
CA ILE A 60 1.30 13.47 6.84
C ILE A 60 2.27 12.86 7.84
N GLY A 61 2.27 13.40 9.06
CA GLY A 61 3.17 12.96 10.12
C GLY A 61 2.72 11.64 10.73
N MET A 62 3.69 10.78 11.08
CA MET A 62 3.41 9.53 11.78
C MET A 62 2.99 9.79 13.23
N VAL A 63 1.93 9.12 13.70
CA VAL A 63 1.52 9.11 15.11
C VAL A 63 2.50 8.29 15.94
N THR A 64 2.93 7.16 15.41
CA THR A 64 3.98 6.28 15.96
C THR A 64 4.95 5.91 14.86
N PRO A 65 6.28 5.85 15.11
CA PRO A 65 7.23 5.45 14.07
C PRO A 65 6.93 4.06 13.51
N HIS A 66 6.71 3.99 12.19
CA HIS A 66 6.47 2.75 11.44
C HIS A 66 7.13 2.76 10.05
N GLU A 67 7.89 3.80 9.72
CA GLU A 67 8.69 3.85 8.49
C GLU A 67 9.81 2.80 8.52
N ASP A 68 9.95 2.06 7.42
CA ASP A 68 11.06 1.14 7.18
C ASP A 68 12.37 1.94 7.03
N PRO A 69 13.38 1.70 7.88
CA PRO A 69 14.65 2.43 7.84
C PRO A 69 15.45 2.20 6.56
N ASP A 70 15.24 1.08 5.87
CA ASP A 70 15.93 0.72 4.63
C ASP A 70 15.13 1.15 3.38
N HIS A 71 13.82 1.39 3.53
CA HIS A 71 12.91 1.80 2.46
C HIS A 71 12.07 3.02 2.86
N PRO A 72 12.63 4.24 2.75
CA PRO A 72 11.91 5.47 3.10
C PRO A 72 10.56 5.58 2.40
N ALA A 73 9.58 6.20 3.06
CA ALA A 73 8.18 6.30 2.62
C ALA A 73 7.36 4.99 2.64
N HIS A 74 7.91 3.89 3.19
CA HIS A 74 7.22 2.59 3.26
C HIS A 74 7.10 2.10 4.69
N ASP A 75 6.03 1.36 4.96
CA ASP A 75 5.77 0.79 6.27
C ASP A 75 6.70 -0.40 6.52
N VAL A 76 7.20 -0.55 7.75
CA VAL A 76 8.04 -1.69 8.18
C VAL A 76 7.24 -2.99 8.28
N ASN A 77 5.91 -2.90 8.38
CA ASN A 77 5.02 -4.05 8.53
C ASN A 77 4.76 -4.73 7.18
N PRO A 78 5.19 -5.99 6.99
CA PRO A 78 4.99 -6.71 5.72
C PRO A 78 3.52 -7.05 5.42
N HIS A 79 2.61 -6.82 6.36
CA HIS A 79 1.16 -6.99 6.16
C HIS A 79 0.43 -5.67 5.86
N CYS A 80 1.13 -4.55 5.83
CA CYS A 80 0.56 -3.25 5.45
C CYS A 80 0.61 -3.09 3.93
N ILE A 81 -0.43 -2.49 3.34
CA ILE A 81 -0.42 -2.15 1.91
C ILE A 81 0.74 -1.22 1.53
N MET A 82 1.28 -0.45 2.49
CA MET A 82 2.41 0.47 2.33
C MET A 82 3.79 -0.19 2.45
N TYR A 83 3.90 -1.51 2.59
CA TYR A 83 5.18 -2.22 2.59
C TYR A 83 5.91 -2.09 1.24
N PHE A 84 7.22 -1.86 1.25
CA PHE A 84 8.01 -1.55 0.04
C PHE A 84 7.95 -2.65 -1.03
N ALA A 85 7.86 -3.93 -0.62
CA ALA A 85 7.90 -5.06 -1.54
C ALA A 85 6.51 -5.40 -2.12
N ASN A 86 5.61 -4.41 -2.26
CA ASN A 86 4.26 -4.61 -2.80
C ASN A 86 4.22 -5.08 -4.28
N ASN A 87 5.37 -5.38 -4.87
CA ASN A 87 5.54 -6.03 -6.16
C ASN A 87 5.43 -7.57 -6.08
N GLY A 88 4.25 -8.06 -5.67
CA GLY A 88 3.91 -9.49 -5.74
C GLY A 88 3.97 -10.27 -4.42
N SER A 89 4.64 -9.76 -3.38
CA SER A 89 4.66 -10.44 -2.07
C SER A 89 3.32 -10.33 -1.33
N ASN A 90 2.70 -9.15 -1.35
CA ASN A 90 1.31 -8.95 -0.93
C ASN A 90 0.33 -9.78 -1.77
N VAL A 91 0.61 -9.93 -3.07
CA VAL A 91 -0.20 -10.75 -3.97
C VAL A 91 -0.15 -12.23 -3.60
N ILE A 92 1.00 -12.75 -3.17
CA ILE A 92 1.12 -14.12 -2.63
C ILE A 92 0.29 -14.24 -1.34
N SER A 93 0.38 -13.27 -0.42
CA SER A 93 -0.47 -13.25 0.78
C SER A 93 -1.96 -13.25 0.42
N ILE A 94 -2.37 -12.52 -0.61
CA ILE A 94 -3.76 -12.51 -1.09
C ILE A 94 -4.16 -13.84 -1.72
N LEU A 95 -3.26 -14.50 -2.45
CA LEU A 95 -3.54 -15.84 -2.98
C LEU A 95 -3.69 -16.89 -1.88
N GLU A 96 -2.90 -16.77 -0.80
CA GLU A 96 -2.93 -17.69 0.33
C GLU A 96 -4.12 -17.46 1.26
N THR A 97 -4.48 -16.20 1.52
CA THR A 97 -5.51 -15.82 2.50
C THR A 97 -6.84 -15.42 1.87
N GLY A 98 -6.85 -15.03 0.60
CA GLY A 98 -7.98 -14.40 -0.07
C GLY A 98 -8.18 -12.92 0.31
N GLU A 99 -7.35 -12.36 1.18
CA GLU A 99 -7.54 -11.03 1.76
C GLU A 99 -6.59 -10.01 1.13
N ILE A 100 -7.13 -8.92 0.59
CA ILE A 100 -6.37 -7.76 0.11
C ILE A 100 -5.79 -7.03 1.32
N PRO A 101 -4.45 -6.94 1.47
CA PRO A 101 -3.85 -6.20 2.57
C PRO A 101 -4.36 -4.76 2.55
N PHE A 102 -4.73 -4.27 3.72
CA PHE A 102 -5.24 -2.91 3.91
C PHE A 102 -4.17 -2.05 4.57
N PHE A 103 -4.46 -0.78 4.83
CA PHE A 103 -3.67 0.01 5.75
C PHE A 103 -3.72 -0.62 7.13
N ASP A 104 -2.55 -0.82 7.74
CA ASP A 104 -2.47 -1.34 9.10
C ASP A 104 -2.92 -0.30 10.14
N ASP A 105 -2.99 -0.70 11.41
CA ASP A 105 -3.42 0.19 12.49
C ASP A 105 -2.61 1.49 12.58
N ASN A 106 -1.32 1.47 12.23
CA ASN A 106 -0.47 2.66 12.32
C ASN A 106 -0.78 3.63 11.17
N CYS A 107 -0.85 3.13 9.94
CA CYS A 107 -1.30 3.92 8.80
C CYS A 107 -2.72 4.48 9.02
N LEU A 108 -3.63 3.69 9.61
CA LEU A 108 -4.99 4.15 9.94
C LEU A 108 -5.00 5.26 11.00
N ARG A 109 -4.10 5.21 12.00
CA ARG A 109 -3.95 6.30 12.98
C ARG A 109 -3.43 7.57 12.33
N ASP A 110 -2.50 7.47 11.39
CA ASP A 110 -2.00 8.62 10.64
C ASP A 110 -3.11 9.29 9.82
N ILE A 111 -3.93 8.48 9.12
CA ILE A 111 -5.12 8.96 8.40
C ILE A 111 -6.06 9.69 9.36
N ALA A 112 -6.37 9.10 10.51
CA ALA A 112 -7.26 9.71 11.50
C ALA A 112 -6.70 11.02 12.06
N ALA A 113 -5.41 11.05 12.39
CA ALA A 113 -4.72 12.25 12.88
C ALA A 113 -4.66 13.37 11.83
N ALA A 114 -4.61 13.02 10.55
CA ALA A 114 -4.68 13.95 9.43
C ALA A 114 -6.11 14.46 9.11
N GLY A 115 -7.12 14.05 9.89
CA GLY A 115 -8.52 14.47 9.74
C GLY A 115 -9.41 13.48 8.96
N GLY A 116 -8.89 12.30 8.64
CA GLY A 116 -9.68 11.19 8.13
C GLY A 116 -10.56 10.53 9.20
N ARG A 117 -11.43 9.62 8.78
CA ARG A 117 -12.30 8.88 9.72
C ARG A 117 -11.46 7.90 10.54
N ASP A 118 -11.60 7.95 11.86
CA ASP A 118 -11.02 6.95 12.75
C ASP A 118 -11.76 5.60 12.59
N LEU A 119 -11.11 4.66 11.90
CA LEU A 119 -11.61 3.31 11.68
C LEU A 119 -11.33 2.38 12.88
N LEU A 120 -10.40 2.75 13.77
CA LEU A 120 -10.03 1.96 14.93
C LEU A 120 -10.98 2.23 16.11
N ALA A 121 -11.37 3.48 16.33
CA ALA A 121 -12.39 3.83 17.32
C ALA A 121 -13.79 3.33 16.94
N ALA A 122 -14.07 3.17 15.65
CA ALA A 122 -15.33 2.62 15.17
C ALA A 122 -15.47 1.09 15.39
N GLY A 123 -14.38 0.40 15.77
CA GLY A 123 -14.30 -1.05 15.89
C GLY A 123 -14.76 -1.66 17.22
N SER A 124 -15.17 -0.88 18.22
CA SER A 124 -15.69 -1.43 19.48
C SER A 124 -17.14 -1.94 19.40
N GLY A 125 -17.70 -2.15 18.20
CA GLY A 125 -19.10 -2.55 18.04
C GLY A 125 -19.53 -3.12 16.69
N GLY A 126 -18.61 -3.55 15.82
CA GLY A 126 -19.01 -4.12 14.53
C GLY A 126 -17.90 -4.94 13.89
N GLU A 127 -18.20 -6.22 13.67
CA GLU A 127 -17.43 -7.15 12.85
C GLU A 127 -16.81 -6.43 11.64
N ARG A 128 -15.48 -6.48 11.53
CA ARG A 128 -14.77 -6.05 10.31
C ARG A 128 -15.33 -6.90 9.17
N ARG A 129 -16.22 -6.31 8.36
CA ARG A 129 -16.68 -6.94 7.13
C ARG A 129 -15.50 -6.95 6.17
N SER A 130 -14.89 -8.13 6.03
CA SER A 130 -14.17 -8.48 4.80
C SER A 130 -15.10 -8.22 3.60
N PRO A 131 -14.56 -7.74 2.47
CA PRO A 131 -15.34 -7.51 1.26
C PRO A 131 -16.03 -8.78 0.74
#